data_AF-A0A3P7MBA2-F1
#
_entry.id   AF-A0A3P7MBA2-F1
#
_cell.length_a   1.000
_cell.length_b   1.000
_cell.length_c   1.000
_cell.angle_alpha   90.00
_cell.angle_beta   90.00
_cell.angle_gamma   90.00
#
_symmetry.space_group_name_H-M   'P 1'
#
loop_
_entity.id
_entity.type
_entity.pdbx_description
1 polymer ?
#
loop_
_entity_poly.entity_id
_entity_poly.type
_entity_poly.pdbx_seq_one_letter_code
_entity_poly.pdbx_strand_id
1 'polypeptide(L)'
;MRYNADYVGEGWNVDVLSAALQHRPEFGPLMKKIADLALKLPYLIMQPIPLMKQNQESSISLSQIQIACLLANAFYCTFPGRSGTNERTPQPSFPSVNFNTLFHNPVSEHAGAAAPSYKVQKVICILHYFSRVLAEDGAPTGAVTFSRRCLNPPPDFRSSTVLIGSVPLGTSSTSRIEDAENGCLQ
;
A
#
# COMPACT_ATOMS: atom_id res chain seq x y z
N MET A 1 16.06 -6.21 20.97
CA MET A 1 14.84 -5.43 21.26
C MET A 1 13.82 -5.76 20.16
N ARG A 2 12.64 -6.31 20.49
CA ARG A 2 11.56 -6.58 19.50
C ARG A 2 10.63 -5.35 19.50
N TYR A 3 10.45 -4.69 18.36
CA TYR A 3 9.77 -3.38 18.27
C TYR A 3 8.24 -3.45 18.16
N ASN A 4 7.66 -4.65 18.20
CA ASN A 4 6.21 -4.90 18.21
C ASN A 4 5.84 -5.96 19.28
N ALA A 5 6.57 -5.98 20.39
CA ALA A 5 6.41 -7.00 21.43
C ALA A 5 4.99 -7.05 22.02
N ASP A 6 4.32 -5.90 22.10
CA ASP A 6 2.97 -5.76 22.65
C ASP A 6 1.90 -6.54 21.86
N TYR A 7 2.16 -6.81 20.57
CA TYR A 7 1.21 -7.52 19.70
C TYR A 7 1.46 -9.03 19.61
N VAL A 8 2.55 -9.54 20.22
CA VAL A 8 2.86 -10.98 20.21
C VAL A 8 1.79 -11.79 20.94
N GLY A 9 1.14 -11.19 21.95
CA GLY A 9 0.03 -11.80 22.68
C GLY A 9 -1.34 -11.67 22.00
N GLU A 10 -1.44 -10.91 20.91
CA GLU A 10 -2.70 -10.60 20.19
C GLU A 10 -2.85 -11.40 18.88
N GLY A 11 -2.17 -12.55 18.76
CA GLY A 11 -2.30 -13.41 17.58
C GLY A 11 -1.54 -12.92 16.34
N TRP A 12 -0.59 -11.98 16.46
CA TRP A 12 0.28 -11.62 15.34
C TRP A 12 1.09 -12.84 14.88
N ASN A 13 0.82 -13.31 13.65
CA ASN A 13 1.61 -14.32 12.96
C ASN A 13 2.03 -13.86 11.56
N VAL A 14 2.96 -14.58 10.96
CA VAL A 14 3.49 -14.33 9.61
C VAL A 14 3.24 -15.51 8.67
N ASP A 15 2.19 -16.29 8.96
CA ASP A 15 1.92 -17.57 8.30
C ASP A 15 1.68 -17.39 6.79
N VAL A 16 0.98 -16.32 6.41
CA VAL A 16 0.73 -16.01 4.99
C VAL A 16 2.04 -15.66 4.27
N LEU A 17 2.95 -14.92 4.93
CA LEU A 17 4.26 -14.61 4.35
C LEU A 17 5.11 -15.87 4.21
N SER A 18 5.08 -16.75 5.21
CA SER A 18 5.76 -18.04 5.15
C SER A 18 5.24 -18.90 4.00
N ALA A 19 3.92 -19.01 3.86
CA ALA A 19 3.28 -19.74 2.77
C ALA A 19 3.62 -19.13 1.39
N ALA A 20 3.66 -17.80 1.28
CA ALA A 20 4.07 -17.12 0.04
C ALA A 20 5.52 -17.43 -0.33
N LEU A 21 6.44 -17.45 0.63
CA LEU A 21 7.84 -17.80 0.41
C LEU A 21 8.04 -19.29 0.12
N GLN A 22 7.20 -20.17 0.68
CA GLN A 22 7.20 -21.59 0.29
C GLN A 22 6.72 -21.77 -1.16
N HIS A 23 5.73 -20.98 -1.59
CA HIS A 23 5.23 -21.02 -2.97
C HIS A 23 6.19 -20.38 -3.98
N ARG A 24 6.96 -19.36 -3.56
CA ARG A 24 7.92 -18.60 -4.37
C ARG A 24 9.26 -18.42 -3.62
N PRO A 25 10.05 -19.50 -3.46
CA PRO A 25 11.27 -19.50 -2.65
C PRO A 25 12.36 -18.56 -3.18
N GLU A 26 12.35 -18.22 -4.47
CA GLU A 26 13.27 -17.26 -5.07
C GLU A 26 13.16 -15.84 -4.49
N PHE A 27 12.06 -15.52 -3.81
CA PHE A 27 11.88 -14.25 -3.11
C PHE A 27 12.50 -14.23 -1.71
N GLY A 28 12.98 -15.36 -1.18
CA GLY A 28 13.63 -15.43 0.14
C GLY A 28 14.76 -14.41 0.34
N PRO A 29 15.71 -14.26 -0.61
CA PRO A 29 16.77 -13.26 -0.52
C PRO A 29 16.28 -11.80 -0.50
N LEU A 30 15.06 -11.51 -0.96
CA LEU A 30 14.52 -10.15 -0.94
C LEU A 30 14.30 -9.62 0.47
N MET A 31 14.08 -10.49 1.46
CA MET A 31 13.82 -10.05 2.83
C MET A 31 14.92 -9.12 3.33
N LYS A 32 16.19 -9.52 3.16
CA LYS A 32 17.32 -8.67 3.54
C LYS A 32 17.32 -7.35 2.75
N LYS A 33 17.09 -7.39 1.44
CA LYS A 33 17.09 -6.19 0.60
C LYS A 33 15.97 -5.21 0.97
N ILE A 34 14.78 -5.70 1.30
CA ILE A 34 13.65 -4.88 1.77
C ILE A 34 14.00 -4.25 3.12
N ALA A 35 14.62 -5.01 4.04
CA ALA A 35 15.08 -4.47 5.32
C ALA A 35 16.14 -3.38 5.14
N ASP A 36 17.13 -3.61 4.27
CA ASP A 36 18.16 -2.62 3.94
C ASP A 36 17.53 -1.33 3.37
N LEU A 37 16.48 -1.46 2.55
CA LEU A 37 15.74 -0.31 2.03
C LEU A 37 14.94 0.41 3.12
N ALA A 38 14.29 -0.32 4.03
CA ALA A 38 13.54 0.27 5.15
C ALA A 38 14.45 1.11 6.06
N LEU A 39 15.68 0.65 6.32
CA LEU A 39 16.68 1.36 7.12
C LEU A 39 17.19 2.65 6.46
N LYS A 40 16.99 2.84 5.15
CA LYS A 40 17.34 4.09 4.46
C LYS A 40 16.35 5.23 4.71
N LEU A 41 15.27 5.00 5.47
CA LEU A 41 14.21 5.98 5.69
C LEU A 41 14.71 7.38 6.11
N PRO A 42 15.65 7.55 7.07
CA PRO A 42 16.15 8.88 7.46
C PRO A 42 16.90 9.62 6.35
N TYR A 43 17.45 8.88 5.38
CA TYR A 43 18.22 9.45 4.26
C TYR A 43 17.34 9.72 3.04
N LEU A 44 16.29 8.92 2.82
CA LEU A 44 15.37 9.07 1.68
C LEU A 44 14.21 10.02 1.99
N ILE A 45 13.75 10.05 3.24
CA ILE A 45 12.66 10.89 3.72
C ILE A 45 13.23 11.87 4.75
N MET A 46 13.90 12.90 4.24
CA MET A 46 14.56 13.92 5.07
C MET A 46 13.58 14.94 5.68
N GLN A 47 12.35 14.99 5.17
CA GLN A 47 11.32 15.93 5.60
C GLN A 47 10.06 15.16 6.01
N PRO A 48 9.33 15.63 7.05
CA PRO A 48 8.06 15.04 7.43
C PRO A 48 7.07 15.03 6.25
N ILE A 49 6.39 13.90 6.04
CA ILE A 49 5.34 13.78 5.03
C ILE A 49 4.06 14.41 5.61
N PRO A 50 3.49 15.46 4.99
CA PRO A 50 2.31 16.11 5.51
C PRO A 50 1.08 15.21 5.37
N LEU A 51 0.22 15.21 6.39
CA LEU A 51 -1.04 14.46 6.36
C LEU A 51 -2.08 15.20 5.51
N MET A 52 -2.65 14.50 4.53
CA MET A 52 -3.71 15.03 3.66
C MET A 52 -5.07 14.94 4.36
N LYS A 53 -5.44 15.97 5.11
CA LYS A 53 -6.63 16.00 5.99
C LYS A 53 -7.93 16.28 5.24
N GLN A 54 -9.06 15.93 5.86
CA GLN A 54 -10.39 16.24 5.34
C GLN A 54 -10.58 17.75 5.11
N ASN A 55 -11.29 18.10 4.04
CA ASN A 55 -11.61 19.49 3.66
C ASN A 55 -10.39 20.39 3.40
N GLN A 56 -9.21 19.79 3.18
CA GLN A 56 -7.99 20.51 2.82
C GLN A 56 -7.49 20.04 1.46
N GLU A 57 -7.37 20.97 0.51
CA GLU A 57 -6.68 20.69 -0.74
C GLU A 57 -5.17 20.61 -0.49
N SER A 58 -4.53 19.56 -1.02
CA SER A 58 -3.08 19.39 -0.92
C SER A 58 -2.60 18.43 -1.99
N SER A 59 -1.35 18.60 -2.41
CA SER A 59 -0.66 17.62 -3.24
C SER A 59 0.71 17.32 -2.66
N ILE A 60 1.11 16.05 -2.71
CA ILE A 60 2.45 15.60 -2.36
C ILE A 60 3.04 14.82 -3.52
N SER A 61 4.29 15.09 -3.86
CA SER A 61 5.03 14.33 -4.87
C SER A 61 6.17 13.60 -4.19
N LEU A 62 6.24 12.29 -4.41
CA LEU A 62 7.29 11.43 -3.88
C LEU A 62 7.98 10.70 -5.03
N SER A 63 9.29 10.53 -4.95
CA SER A 63 9.98 9.65 -5.89
C SER A 63 9.57 8.19 -5.66
N GLN A 64 9.65 7.36 -6.70
CA GLN A 64 9.31 5.94 -6.58
C GLN A 64 10.19 5.21 -5.56
N ILE A 65 11.46 5.61 -5.39
CA ILE A 65 12.34 5.05 -4.35
C ILE A 65 11.91 5.47 -2.93
N GLN A 66 11.39 6.69 -2.75
CA GLN A 66 10.81 7.13 -1.48
C GLN A 66 9.57 6.30 -1.13
N ILE A 67 8.69 6.07 -2.10
CA ILE A 67 7.50 5.22 -1.93
C ILE A 67 7.91 3.78 -1.57
N ALA A 68 8.89 3.22 -2.27
CA ALA A 68 9.38 1.89 -1.98
C ALA A 68 9.97 1.77 -0.57
N CYS A 69 10.67 2.81 -0.09
CA CYS A 69 11.18 2.86 1.28
C CYS A 69 10.06 2.92 2.32
N LEU A 70 8.99 3.68 2.06
CA LEU A 70 7.81 3.72 2.93
C LEU A 70 7.08 2.36 2.93
N LEU A 71 6.93 1.72 1.78
CA LEU A 71 6.34 0.38 1.68
C LEU A 71 7.20 -0.68 2.36
N ALA A 72 8.53 -0.56 2.32
CA ALA A 72 9.43 -1.46 3.04
C ALA A 72 9.25 -1.34 4.57
N ASN A 73 9.05 -0.12 5.07
CA ASN A 73 8.70 0.12 6.47
C ASN A 73 7.31 -0.45 6.83
N ALA A 74 6.33 -0.31 5.94
CA ALA A 74 5.00 -0.92 6.10
C ALA A 74 5.06 -2.45 6.12
N PHE A 75 5.89 -3.04 5.25
CA PHE A 75 6.15 -4.48 5.19
C PHE A 75 6.73 -4.99 6.52
N TYR A 76 7.71 -4.28 7.10
CA TYR A 76 8.24 -4.63 8.43
C TYR A 76 7.39 -4.11 9.60
N CYS A 77 6.26 -3.47 9.32
CA CYS A 77 5.35 -2.93 10.32
C CYS A 77 6.01 -1.98 11.32
N THR A 78 6.86 -1.05 10.82
CA THR A 78 7.64 -0.11 11.64
C THR A 78 6.97 1.25 11.82
N PHE A 79 5.79 1.50 11.22
CA PHE A 79 5.04 2.71 11.52
C PHE A 79 4.42 2.62 12.92
N PRO A 80 4.82 3.50 13.87
CA PRO A 80 4.41 3.40 15.26
C PRO A 80 2.91 3.65 15.43
N GLY A 81 2.26 2.86 16.28
CA GLY A 81 0.82 3.00 16.55
C GLY A 81 -0.09 2.64 15.36
N ARG A 82 0.43 1.98 14.32
CA ARG A 82 -0.32 1.62 13.11
C ARG A 82 -0.44 0.11 12.85
N SER A 83 -0.11 -0.69 13.85
CA SER A 83 -0.36 -2.13 13.90
C SER A 83 -1.53 -2.36 14.86
N GLY A 84 -2.62 -3.00 14.42
CA GLY A 84 -3.73 -3.41 15.30
C GLY A 84 -4.84 -2.38 15.56
N THR A 85 -5.88 -2.83 16.25
CA THR A 85 -7.15 -2.12 16.57
C THR A 85 -7.05 -1.25 17.82
N ASN A 86 -5.84 -0.87 18.25
CA ASN A 86 -5.59 -0.26 19.56
C ASN A 86 -6.59 0.86 19.91
N GLU A 87 -7.58 0.51 20.74
CA GLU A 87 -8.55 1.42 21.38
C GLU A 87 -7.86 2.43 22.31
N ARG A 88 -6.58 2.20 22.64
CA ARG A 88 -5.79 2.97 23.59
C ARG A 88 -5.33 4.33 23.08
N THR A 89 -5.45 4.59 21.78
CA THR A 89 -5.17 5.91 21.18
C THR A 89 -6.27 6.19 20.16
N PRO A 90 -6.99 7.32 20.24
CA PRO A 90 -7.89 7.76 19.19
C PRO A 90 -7.05 7.90 17.92
N GLN A 91 -7.10 6.88 17.06
CA GLN A 91 -6.38 6.93 15.80
C GLN A 91 -7.08 7.99 14.95
N PRO A 92 -6.36 9.01 14.45
CA PRO A 92 -6.96 9.90 13.47
C PRO A 92 -7.44 9.03 12.29
N SER A 93 -8.55 9.42 11.65
CA SER A 93 -9.32 8.64 10.66
C SER A 93 -8.55 8.32 9.37
N PHE A 94 -7.44 7.60 9.48
CA PHE A 94 -6.52 7.23 8.41
C PHE A 94 -6.48 5.70 8.29
N PRO A 95 -6.36 5.18 7.05
CA PRO A 95 -6.32 3.73 6.82
C PRO A 95 -5.09 3.10 7.46
N SER A 96 -5.14 1.81 7.79
CA SER A 96 -3.94 1.07 8.25
C SER A 96 -2.85 1.09 7.18
N VAL A 97 -1.59 1.23 7.60
CA VAL A 97 -0.44 1.23 6.68
C VAL A 97 0.44 -0.02 6.85
N ASN A 98 0.58 -0.55 8.06
CA ASN A 98 1.38 -1.75 8.32
C ASN A 98 0.72 -3.00 7.73
N PHE A 99 1.53 -3.97 7.31
CA PHE A 99 1.06 -5.19 6.63
C PHE A 99 0.71 -6.33 7.60
N ASN A 100 0.59 -6.05 8.90
CA ASN A 100 0.30 -7.06 9.92
C ASN A 100 -0.99 -7.85 9.62
N THR A 101 -2.06 -7.17 9.18
CA THR A 101 -3.34 -7.84 8.83
C THR A 101 -3.25 -8.65 7.53
N LEU A 102 -2.32 -8.29 6.64
CA LEU A 102 -2.04 -9.04 5.41
C LEU A 102 -1.32 -10.36 5.73
N PHE A 103 -0.37 -10.34 6.65
CA PHE A 103 0.40 -11.54 7.01
C PHE A 103 -0.32 -12.48 7.98
N HIS A 104 -1.22 -11.93 8.79
CA HIS A 104 -1.97 -12.69 9.77
C HIS A 104 -2.97 -13.66 9.10
N ASN A 105 -2.90 -14.93 9.50
CA ASN A 105 -3.93 -15.92 9.23
C ASN A 105 -4.86 -16.06 10.45
N PRO A 106 -6.13 -15.62 10.38
CA PRO A 106 -7.06 -15.69 11.51
C PRO A 106 -7.52 -17.13 11.83
N VAL A 107 -7.31 -18.07 10.90
CA VAL A 107 -7.75 -19.47 11.08
C VAL A 107 -6.63 -20.33 11.69
N SER A 108 -5.39 -19.84 11.80
CA SER A 108 -4.30 -20.63 12.40
C SER A 108 -4.42 -20.79 13.92
N GLU A 109 -5.29 -20.04 14.58
CA GLU A 109 -5.63 -20.22 16.00
C GLU A 109 -6.44 -21.51 16.26
N HIS A 110 -7.09 -22.06 15.22
CA HIS A 110 -7.88 -23.29 15.31
C HIS A 110 -7.29 -24.35 14.35
N ALA A 111 -6.23 -25.02 14.80
CA ALA A 111 -5.70 -26.29 14.29
C ALA A 111 -5.54 -26.45 12.74
N GLY A 112 -4.33 -26.22 12.23
CA GLY A 112 -3.84 -26.84 10.98
C GLY A 112 -4.40 -26.30 9.66
N ALA A 113 -5.18 -25.23 9.66
CA ALA A 113 -5.72 -24.64 8.44
C ALA A 113 -4.65 -23.88 7.63
N ALA A 114 -4.55 -24.21 6.33
CA ALA A 114 -3.65 -23.54 5.40
C ALA A 114 -4.00 -22.05 5.23
N ALA A 115 -2.99 -21.23 4.94
CA ALA A 115 -3.18 -19.80 4.68
C ALA A 115 -4.15 -19.58 3.49
N PRO A 116 -5.08 -18.61 3.57
CA PRO A 116 -6.01 -18.34 2.48
C PRO A 116 -5.28 -17.99 1.17
N SER A 117 -5.57 -18.72 0.09
CA SER A 117 -4.86 -18.61 -1.19
C SER A 117 -4.81 -17.17 -1.73
N TYR A 118 -5.88 -16.39 -1.61
CA TYR A 118 -5.90 -15.00 -2.08
C TYR A 118 -4.93 -14.09 -1.29
N LYS A 119 -4.74 -14.31 0.01
CA LYS A 119 -3.76 -13.54 0.80
C LYS A 119 -2.34 -13.90 0.37
N VAL A 120 -2.08 -15.18 0.13
CA VAL A 120 -0.79 -15.66 -0.40
C VAL A 120 -0.45 -14.97 -1.72
N GLN A 121 -1.41 -14.91 -2.66
CA GLN A 121 -1.20 -14.22 -3.95
C GLN A 121 -1.00 -12.71 -3.81
N LYS A 122 -1.67 -12.05 -2.85
CA LYS A 122 -1.40 -10.63 -2.54
C LYS A 122 0.04 -10.42 -2.06
N VAL A 123 0.54 -11.28 -1.19
CA VAL A 123 1.93 -11.19 -0.72
C VAL A 123 2.91 -11.46 -1.86
N ILE A 124 2.66 -12.45 -2.73
CA ILE A 124 3.48 -12.72 -3.92
C ILE A 124 3.55 -11.49 -4.84
N CYS A 125 2.42 -10.82 -5.06
CA CYS A 125 2.37 -9.60 -5.86
C CYS A 125 3.26 -8.48 -5.27
N ILE A 126 3.20 -8.28 -3.95
CA ILE A 126 4.04 -7.30 -3.24
C ILE A 126 5.53 -7.69 -3.31
N LEU A 127 5.86 -8.96 -3.15
CA LEU A 127 7.24 -9.46 -3.28
C LEU A 127 7.77 -9.23 -4.69
N HIS A 128 6.94 -9.45 -5.71
CA HIS A 128 7.28 -9.15 -7.10
C HIS A 128 7.49 -7.64 -7.34
N TYR A 129 6.68 -6.77 -6.72
CA TYR A 129 6.96 -5.32 -6.74
C TYR A 129 8.34 -5.00 -6.18
N PHE A 130 8.69 -5.52 -4.99
CA PHE A 130 10.00 -5.32 -4.41
C PHE A 130 11.13 -5.93 -5.24
N SER A 131 10.91 -7.09 -5.88
CA SER A 131 11.90 -7.70 -6.76
C SER A 131 12.24 -6.81 -7.95
N ARG A 132 11.25 -6.08 -8.49
CA ARG A 132 11.43 -5.13 -9.59
C ARG A 132 12.15 -3.86 -9.13
N VAL A 133 11.75 -3.29 -8.00
CA VAL A 133 12.35 -2.04 -7.49
C VAL A 133 13.79 -2.24 -6.99
N LEU A 134 14.13 -3.45 -6.54
CA LEU A 134 15.44 -3.81 -6.00
C LEU A 134 16.28 -4.66 -6.98
N ALA A 135 15.91 -4.65 -8.26
CA ALA A 135 16.67 -5.27 -9.34
C ALA A 135 17.96 -4.48 -9.63
N GLU A 136 18.89 -5.10 -10.36
CA GLU A 136 20.24 -4.54 -10.59
C GLU A 136 20.23 -3.29 -11.46
N ASP A 137 19.25 -3.16 -12.35
CA ASP A 137 18.96 -1.98 -13.16
C ASP A 137 18.45 -0.79 -12.32
N GLY A 138 18.17 -1.03 -11.03
CA GLY A 138 17.80 -0.01 -10.05
C GLY A 138 16.32 0.31 -10.02
N ALA A 139 15.91 1.04 -8.98
CA ALA A 139 14.53 1.51 -8.85
C ALA A 139 14.18 2.47 -9.99
N PRO A 140 12.95 2.43 -10.52
CA PRO A 140 12.52 3.43 -11.48
C PRO A 140 12.58 4.84 -10.87
N THR A 141 12.94 5.84 -11.68
CA THR A 141 13.32 7.19 -11.25
C THR A 141 12.18 8.21 -11.32
N GLY A 142 10.96 7.76 -11.60
CA GLY A 142 9.80 8.61 -11.71
C GLY A 142 9.33 9.17 -10.35
N ALA A 143 8.43 10.13 -10.43
CA ALA A 143 7.71 10.67 -9.29
C ALA A 143 6.23 10.33 -9.39
N VAL A 144 5.59 10.12 -8.24
CA VAL A 144 4.15 9.92 -8.11
C VAL A 144 3.58 11.06 -7.28
N THR A 145 2.53 11.70 -7.80
CA THR A 145 1.84 12.78 -7.11
C THR A 145 0.50 12.30 -6.58
N PHE A 146 0.29 12.46 -5.27
CA PHE A 146 -0.98 12.22 -4.61
C PHE A 146 -1.66 13.56 -4.37
N SER A 147 -2.88 13.75 -4.89
CA SER A 147 -3.63 14.99 -4.78
C SER A 147 -4.97 14.76 -4.09
N ARG A 148 -5.24 15.51 -3.02
CA ARG A 148 -6.55 15.61 -2.38
C ARG A 148 -7.22 16.87 -2.89
N ARG A 149 -8.37 16.72 -3.55
CA ARG A 149 -9.17 17.81 -4.09
C ARG A 149 -10.46 17.91 -3.28
N CYS A 150 -10.92 19.14 -3.01
CA CYS A 150 -12.15 19.38 -2.26
C CYS A 150 -13.06 20.28 -3.09
N LEU A 151 -14.25 19.81 -3.41
CA LEU A 151 -15.24 20.61 -4.14
C LEU A 151 -16.09 21.39 -3.13
N ASN A 152 -15.95 22.71 -3.13
CA ASN A 152 -16.82 23.61 -2.38
C ASN A 152 -16.87 24.98 -3.09
N PRO A 153 -18.01 25.41 -3.66
CA PRO A 153 -19.31 24.72 -3.66
C PRO A 153 -19.33 23.47 -4.56
N PRO A 154 -20.30 22.56 -4.38
CA PRO A 154 -20.54 21.48 -5.34
C PRO A 154 -21.03 22.03 -6.70
N PRO A 155 -20.89 21.27 -7.79
CA PRO A 155 -21.43 21.67 -9.09
C PRO A 155 -22.95 21.90 -9.05
N ASP A 156 -23.44 22.98 -9.69
CA ASP A 156 -24.88 23.19 -9.88
C ASP A 156 -25.37 22.37 -11.08
N PHE A 157 -25.86 21.17 -10.77
CA PHE A 157 -26.44 20.29 -11.79
C PHE A 157 -27.79 20.80 -12.31
N ARG A 158 -28.53 21.61 -11.55
CA ARG A 158 -29.87 22.06 -11.94
C ARG A 158 -29.82 23.11 -13.04
N SER A 159 -28.84 24.00 -12.98
CA SER A 159 -28.65 25.05 -13.99
C SER A 159 -27.73 24.63 -15.15
N SER A 160 -27.18 23.41 -15.11
CA SER A 160 -26.22 22.97 -16.13
C SER A 160 -26.89 22.78 -17.49
N THR A 161 -26.33 23.43 -18.52
CA THR A 161 -26.74 23.28 -19.92
C THR A 161 -25.83 22.33 -20.71
N VAL A 162 -24.87 21.68 -20.04
CA VAL A 162 -23.94 20.73 -20.68
C VAL A 162 -24.71 19.49 -21.10
N LEU A 163 -24.67 19.15 -22.38
CA LEU A 163 -25.35 17.96 -22.91
C LEU A 163 -24.59 16.70 -22.54
N ILE A 164 -25.29 15.63 -22.15
CA ILE A 164 -24.67 14.32 -21.86
C ILE A 164 -23.85 13.81 -23.05
N GLY A 165 -24.33 14.04 -24.27
CA GLY A 165 -23.64 13.64 -25.51
C GLY A 165 -22.46 14.53 -25.91
N SER A 166 -22.10 15.56 -25.13
CA SER A 166 -20.96 16.42 -25.45
C SER A 166 -19.61 15.76 -25.15
N VAL A 167 -19.61 14.58 -24.51
CA VAL A 167 -18.41 13.80 -24.19
C VAL A 167 -18.46 12.49 -24.99
N PRO A 168 -17.36 12.09 -25.66
CA PRO A 168 -17.29 10.78 -26.30
C PRO A 168 -17.57 9.65 -25.29
N LEU A 169 -18.53 8.79 -25.61
CA LEU A 169 -18.88 7.63 -24.79
C LEU A 169 -18.55 6.35 -25.57
N GLY A 170 -17.68 5.53 -24.99
CA GLY A 170 -17.35 4.19 -25.50
C GLY A 170 -17.63 3.14 -24.43
N THR A 171 -18.10 1.97 -24.86
CA THR A 171 -18.30 0.82 -23.98
C THR A 171 -17.55 -0.38 -24.54
N SER A 172 -16.91 -1.15 -23.68
CA SER A 172 -16.25 -2.42 -24.03
C SER A 172 -16.67 -3.48 -23.04
N SER A 173 -17.02 -4.67 -23.52
CA SER A 173 -17.29 -5.85 -22.68
C SER A 173 -16.05 -6.71 -22.47
N THR A 174 -14.94 -6.39 -23.14
CA THR A 174 -13.72 -7.21 -23.17
C THR A 174 -12.50 -6.50 -22.57
N SER A 175 -12.53 -5.18 -22.46
CA SER A 175 -11.43 -4.37 -21.93
C SER A 175 -11.64 -4.06 -20.45
N ARG A 176 -10.54 -4.03 -19.69
CA ARG A 176 -10.56 -3.55 -18.30
C ARG A 176 -10.13 -2.09 -18.23
N ILE A 177 -10.31 -1.47 -17.07
CA ILE A 177 -9.96 -0.06 -16.85
C ILE A 177 -8.45 0.13 -17.01
N GLU A 178 -7.64 -0.81 -16.51
CA GLU A 178 -6.18 -0.77 -16.62
C GLU A 178 -5.66 -1.00 -18.06
N ASP A 179 -6.50 -1.49 -18.97
CA ASP A 179 -6.16 -1.70 -20.39
C ASP A 179 -6.41 -0.44 -21.25
N ALA A 180 -7.05 0.59 -20.68
CA ALA A 180 -7.30 1.83 -21.41
C ALA A 180 -5.98 2.52 -21.79
N GLU A 181 -5.87 2.99 -23.03
CA GLU A 181 -4.65 3.60 -23.56
C GLU A 181 -4.16 4.80 -22.73
N ASN A 182 -2.88 5.11 -22.85
CA ASN A 182 -2.24 6.25 -22.21
C ASN A 182 -3.00 7.55 -22.53
N GLY A 183 -3.61 8.18 -21.51
CA GLY A 183 -4.29 9.47 -21.64
C GLY A 183 -5.66 9.54 -20.96
N CYS A 184 -6.25 8.40 -20.59
CA CYS A 184 -7.48 8.39 -19.81
C CYS A 184 -7.22 8.64 -18.31
N LEU A 185 -8.15 9.32 -17.64
CA LEU A 185 -8.23 9.32 -16.18
C LEU A 185 -8.82 7.98 -15.74
N GLN A 186 -8.04 7.19 -15.01
CA GLN A 186 -8.43 5.89 -14.45
C GLN A 186 -8.86 6.02 -12.98
#